data_AF-A0A0G0FJW0-F1
#
_entry.id   AF-A0A0G0FJW0-F1
#
_cell.length_a   1.000
_cell.length_b   1.000
_cell.length_c   1.000
_cell.angle_alpha   90.00
_cell.angle_beta   90.00
_cell.angle_gamma   90.00
#
_symmetry.space_group_name_H-M   'P 1'
#
loop_
_entity.id
_entity.type
_entity.pdbx_description
1 polymer ?
#
loop_
_entity_poly.entity_id
_entity_poly.type
_entity_poly.pdbx_seq_one_letter_code
_entity_poly.pdbx_strand_id
1 'polypeptide(L)'
;MKKGTQNYPLIAIFIFIFSLAFPLLLLPIEKILPYPYILEEVAKAILILLALRISSKNFQIKLAIFIAFLFAFSENFFYLSVFAQNESLPIFFQRFIITSLLHILTALIILLPSQKNSRLFFPAILIAMLFHFLYNHAILSFL
;
A
#
# COMPACT_ATOMS: atom_id res chain seq x y z
N MET A 1 -21.89 17.82 3.81
CA MET A 1 -20.58 18.29 4.33
C MET A 1 -20.10 19.45 3.49
N LYS A 2 -20.03 20.67 4.04
CA LYS A 2 -19.32 21.78 3.37
C LYS A 2 -17.88 21.35 3.16
N LYS A 3 -17.40 21.32 1.92
CA LYS A 3 -15.97 21.14 1.62
C LYS A 3 -15.26 22.37 2.18
N GLY A 4 -14.74 22.27 3.40
CA GLY A 4 -13.75 23.23 3.89
C GLY A 4 -12.64 23.35 2.84
N THR A 5 -12.03 24.52 2.73
CA THR A 5 -10.92 24.78 1.81
C THR A 5 -9.79 23.78 2.05
N GLN A 6 -9.82 22.66 1.33
CA GLN A 6 -8.81 21.62 1.47
C GLN A 6 -7.52 22.11 0.83
N ASN A 7 -6.46 22.12 1.61
CA ASN A 7 -5.11 22.41 1.14
C ASN A 7 -4.56 21.18 0.41
N TYR A 8 -4.96 21.01 -0.85
CA TYR A 8 -4.55 19.86 -1.68
C TYR A 8 -3.03 19.68 -1.80
N PRO A 9 -2.20 20.75 -1.90
CA PRO A 9 -0.75 20.62 -1.86
C PRO A 9 -0.24 19.92 -0.60
N LEU A 10 -0.73 20.32 0.57
CA LEU A 10 -0.34 19.70 1.84
C LEU A 10 -0.77 18.23 1.90
N ILE A 11 -1.97 17.90 1.44
CA ILE A 11 -2.45 16.51 1.36
C ILE A 11 -1.56 15.68 0.44
N ALA A 12 -1.17 16.22 -0.72
CA ALA A 12 -0.30 15.52 -1.66
C ALA A 12 1.10 15.26 -1.07
N ILE A 13 1.69 16.25 -0.40
CA ILE A 13 2.98 16.10 0.30
C ILE A 13 2.86 15.02 1.37
N PHE A 14 1.80 15.06 2.18
CA PHE A 14 1.56 14.06 3.21
C PHE A 14 1.44 12.65 2.59
N ILE A 15 0.62 12.50 1.55
CA ILE A 15 0.47 11.22 0.86
C ILE A 15 1.82 10.71 0.34
N PHE A 16 2.61 11.56 -0.31
CA PHE A 16 3.91 11.19 -0.86
C PHE A 16 4.88 10.71 0.23
N ILE A 17 5.08 11.52 1.28
CA ILE A 17 6.02 11.20 2.36
C ILE A 17 5.61 9.91 3.06
N PHE A 18 4.33 9.78 3.43
CA PHE A 18 3.87 8.62 4.18
C PHE A 18 3.81 7.35 3.34
N SER A 19 3.55 7.44 2.03
CA SER A 19 3.61 6.26 1.15
C SER A 19 5.01 5.66 1.06
N LEU A 20 6.05 6.50 1.14
CA LEU A 20 7.44 6.05 1.18
C LEU A 20 7.88 5.64 2.58
N ALA A 21 7.51 6.40 3.62
CA ALA A 21 8.04 6.18 4.97
C ALA A 21 7.38 5.00 5.70
N PHE A 22 6.08 4.74 5.49
CA PHE A 22 5.37 3.72 6.27
C PHE A 22 5.96 2.31 6.14
N PRO A 23 6.25 1.78 4.94
CA PRO A 23 6.90 0.47 4.80
C PRO A 23 8.19 0.39 5.62
N LEU A 24 9.02 1.44 5.61
CA LEU A 24 10.26 1.49 6.37
C LEU A 24 10.04 1.46 7.89
N LEU A 25 8.98 2.13 8.37
CA LEU A 25 8.61 2.17 9.78
C LEU A 25 7.97 0.87 10.28
N LEU A 26 7.34 0.12 9.38
CA LEU A 26 6.67 -1.14 9.72
C LEU A 26 7.68 -2.27 9.91
N LEU A 27 8.83 -2.25 9.23
CA LEU A 27 9.86 -3.31 9.29
C LEU A 27 10.35 -3.71 10.69
N PRO A 28 10.72 -2.78 11.60
CA PRO A 28 11.06 -3.16 12.98
C PRO A 28 9.89 -3.81 13.70
N ILE A 29 8.66 -3.41 13.36
CA ILE A 29 7.44 -3.93 13.93
C ILE A 29 7.16 -5.35 13.40
N GLU A 30 7.48 -5.65 12.14
CA GLU A 30 7.32 -7.01 11.57
C GLU A 30 8.20 -8.04 12.28
N LYS A 31 9.36 -7.63 12.80
CA LYS A 31 10.23 -8.52 13.58
C LYS A 31 9.64 -8.89 14.95
N ILE A 32 8.63 -8.17 15.41
CA ILE A 32 8.06 -8.30 16.76
C ILE A 32 6.60 -8.78 16.70
N LEU A 33 5.84 -8.36 15.69
CA LEU A 33 4.42 -8.69 15.54
C LEU A 33 4.18 -9.80 14.50
N PRO A 34 3.28 -10.76 14.78
CA PRO A 34 3.03 -11.89 13.90
C PRO A 34 2.30 -11.56 12.59
N TYR A 35 1.71 -10.36 12.45
CA TYR A 35 0.81 -10.01 11.36
C TYR A 35 1.10 -8.62 10.74
N PRO A 36 2.28 -8.42 10.12
CA PRO A 36 2.70 -7.13 9.59
C PRO A 36 1.78 -6.58 8.49
N TYR A 37 1.24 -7.48 7.66
CA TYR A 37 0.29 -7.16 6.59
C TYR A 37 -0.95 -6.40 7.09
N ILE A 38 -1.38 -6.61 8.34
CA ILE A 38 -2.53 -5.88 8.93
C ILE A 38 -2.18 -4.39 9.02
N LEU A 39 -1.00 -4.06 9.55
CA LEU A 39 -0.57 -2.68 9.74
C LEU A 39 -0.34 -1.99 8.39
N GLU A 40 0.22 -2.70 7.42
CA GLU A 40 0.40 -2.19 6.07
C GLU A 40 -0.93 -1.84 5.38
N GLU A 41 -1.93 -2.71 5.50
CA GLU A 41 -3.25 -2.44 4.91
C GLU A 41 -3.98 -1.30 5.64
N VAL A 42 -3.85 -1.20 6.97
CA VAL A 42 -4.40 -0.05 7.72
C VAL A 42 -3.73 1.25 7.29
N ALA A 43 -2.39 1.28 7.19
CA ALA A 43 -1.64 2.45 6.76
C ALA A 43 -2.06 2.88 5.34
N LYS A 44 -2.15 1.92 4.42
CA LYS A 44 -2.62 2.14 3.05
C LYS A 44 -4.05 2.68 3.04
N ALA A 45 -4.95 2.11 3.84
CA ALA A 45 -6.33 2.55 3.94
C ALA A 45 -6.46 4.01 4.42
N ILE A 46 -5.63 4.45 5.37
CA ILE A 46 -5.57 5.85 5.81
C ILE A 46 -5.22 6.78 4.64
N LEU A 47 -4.23 6.42 3.82
CA LEU A 47 -3.85 7.20 2.64
C LEU A 47 -4.95 7.20 1.58
N ILE A 48 -5.66 6.08 1.39
CA ILE A 48 -6.80 5.99 0.48
C ILE A 48 -7.97 6.86 0.96
N LEU A 49 -8.21 6.99 2.27
CA LEU A 49 -9.20 7.95 2.80
C LEU A 49 -8.85 9.40 2.46
N LEU A 50 -7.56 9.75 2.47
CA LEU A 50 -7.11 11.07 2.03
C LEU A 50 -7.30 11.24 0.53
N ALA A 51 -6.97 10.22 -0.27
CA ALA A 51 -7.18 10.22 -1.72
C ALA A 51 -8.65 10.42 -2.08
N LEU A 52 -9.59 9.76 -1.39
CA LEU A 52 -11.04 9.89 -1.60
C LEU A 52 -11.59 11.31 -1.42
N ARG A 53 -10.84 12.21 -0.76
CA ARG A 53 -11.23 13.62 -0.59
C ARG A 53 -10.95 14.47 -1.84
N ILE A 54 -10.16 13.98 -2.79
CA ILE A 54 -9.77 14.69 -4.02
C ILE A 54 -10.86 14.56 -5.11
N SER A 55 -10.98 15.55 -5.99
CA SER A 55 -12.22 15.85 -6.74
C SER A 55 -12.66 14.84 -7.80
N SER A 56 -11.78 14.06 -8.43
CA SER A 56 -12.19 13.16 -9.53
C SER A 56 -11.84 11.69 -9.27
N LYS A 57 -12.80 10.79 -9.53
CA LYS A 57 -12.63 9.33 -9.35
C LYS A 57 -11.44 8.79 -10.15
N ASN A 58 -11.24 9.28 -11.38
CA ASN A 58 -10.10 8.88 -12.21
C ASN A 58 -8.76 9.31 -11.59
N PHE A 59 -8.69 10.51 -11.00
CA PHE A 59 -7.49 10.95 -10.30
C PHE A 59 -7.26 10.14 -9.02
N GLN A 60 -8.32 9.81 -8.27
CA GLN A 60 -8.23 8.94 -7.10
C GLN A 60 -7.64 7.56 -7.43
N ILE A 61 -8.06 6.95 -8.56
CA ILE A 61 -7.51 5.67 -9.03
C ILE A 61 -6.01 5.80 -9.34
N LYS A 62 -5.64 6.83 -10.12
CA LYS A 62 -4.21 7.09 -10.44
C LYS A 62 -3.40 7.32 -9.16
N LEU A 63 -3.95 8.06 -8.20
CA LEU A 63 -3.30 8.34 -6.94
C LEU A 63 -3.18 7.08 -6.07
N ALA A 64 -4.19 6.21 -6.02
CA ALA A 64 -4.11 4.94 -5.30
C ALA A 64 -3.06 3.99 -5.89
N ILE A 65 -2.98 3.91 -7.22
CA ILE A 65 -1.93 3.15 -7.92
C ILE A 65 -0.55 3.73 -7.56
N PHE A 66 -0.41 5.06 -7.58
CA PHE A 66 0.84 5.71 -7.22
C PHE A 66 1.24 5.48 -5.76
N ILE A 67 0.29 5.61 -4.81
CA ILE A 67 0.49 5.29 -3.39
C ILE A 67 0.99 3.85 -3.23
N ALA A 68 0.31 2.90 -3.87
CA ALA A 68 0.65 1.49 -3.82
C ALA A 68 2.04 1.20 -4.41
N PHE A 69 2.37 1.84 -5.53
CA PHE A 69 3.69 1.73 -6.13
C PHE A 69 4.79 2.25 -5.21
N LEU A 70 4.58 3.42 -4.56
CA LEU A 70 5.55 3.95 -3.59
C LEU A 70 5.71 3.03 -2.37
N PHE A 71 4.62 2.41 -1.91
CA PHE A 71 4.66 1.40 -0.86
C PHE A 71 5.58 0.23 -1.26
N ALA A 72 5.30 -0.38 -2.41
CA ALA A 72 6.07 -1.51 -2.93
C ALA A 72 7.53 -1.15 -3.22
N PHE A 73 7.77 0.05 -3.74
CA PHE A 73 9.11 0.57 -4.01
C PHE A 73 9.92 0.70 -2.74
N SER A 74 9.35 1.33 -1.72
CA SER A 74 10.01 1.53 -0.44
C SER A 74 10.32 0.20 0.26
N GLU A 75 9.34 -0.71 0.26
CA GLU A 75 9.53 -2.06 0.82
C GLU A 75 10.63 -2.82 0.08
N ASN A 76 10.60 -2.88 -1.25
CA ASN A 76 11.64 -3.59 -2.01
C ASN A 76 13.02 -2.95 -1.83
N PHE A 77 13.11 -1.62 -1.75
CA PHE A 77 14.38 -0.94 -1.52
C PHE A 77 15.04 -1.36 -0.20
N PHE A 78 14.25 -1.68 0.83
CA PHE A 78 14.78 -2.25 2.07
C PHE A 78 15.40 -3.64 1.85
N TYR A 79 14.70 -4.51 1.14
CA TYR A 79 15.17 -5.86 0.83
C TYR A 79 16.37 -5.87 -0.13
N LEU A 80 16.66 -4.78 -0.84
CA LEU A 80 17.80 -4.68 -1.76
C LEU A 80 19.12 -5.12 -1.12
N SER A 81 19.34 -4.77 0.16
CA SER A 81 20.55 -5.17 0.88
C SER A 81 20.68 -6.68 1.08
N VAL A 82 19.55 -7.37 1.30
CA VAL A 82 19.49 -8.83 1.44
C VAL A 82 19.81 -9.50 0.10
N PHE A 83 19.17 -9.03 -0.98
CA PHE A 83 19.38 -9.57 -2.32
C PHE A 83 20.79 -9.31 -2.84
N ALA A 84 21.39 -8.16 -2.52
CA ALA A 84 22.75 -7.83 -2.93
C ALA A 84 23.82 -8.71 -2.25
N GLN A 85 23.53 -9.24 -1.05
CA GLN A 85 24.49 -10.00 -0.24
C GLN A 85 24.30 -11.51 -0.33
N ASN A 86 23.06 -11.98 -0.40
CA ASN A 86 22.73 -13.40 -0.16
C ASN A 86 22.02 -14.07 -1.33
N GLU A 87 21.56 -13.32 -2.33
CA GLU A 87 20.71 -13.85 -3.41
C GLU A 87 21.03 -13.25 -4.78
N SER A 88 20.18 -13.49 -5.77
CA SER A 88 20.38 -13.01 -7.14
C SER A 88 19.56 -11.74 -7.44
N LEU A 89 20.19 -10.79 -8.14
CA LEU A 89 19.53 -9.55 -8.58
C LEU A 89 18.26 -9.77 -9.45
N PRO A 90 18.15 -10.82 -10.29
CA PRO A 90 16.90 -11.14 -10.97
C PRO A 90 15.72 -11.41 -10.03
N ILE A 91 15.95 -12.09 -8.89
CA ILE A 91 14.88 -12.39 -7.91
C ILE A 91 14.38 -11.10 -7.27
N PHE A 92 15.26 -10.14 -7.01
CA PHE A 92 14.87 -8.81 -6.54
C PHE A 92 13.85 -8.13 -7.48
N PHE A 93 14.10 -8.15 -8.80
CA PHE A 93 13.16 -7.56 -9.76
C PHE A 93 11.85 -8.34 -9.86
N GLN A 94 11.91 -9.67 -9.81
CA GLN A 94 10.73 -10.52 -9.78
C GLN A 94 9.86 -10.19 -8.55
N ARG A 95 10.46 -10.13 -7.36
CA ARG A 95 9.81 -9.70 -6.12
C ARG A 95 9.19 -8.32 -6.29
N PHE A 96 9.96 -7.34 -6.77
CA PHE A 96 9.48 -5.97 -6.94
C PHE A 96 8.22 -5.89 -7.82
N ILE A 97 8.18 -6.62 -8.94
CA ILE A 97 7.01 -6.66 -9.82
C ILE A 97 5.82 -7.27 -9.08
N ILE A 98 6.01 -8.44 -8.46
CA ILE A 98 4.89 -9.20 -7.88
C ILE A 98 4.36 -8.48 -6.62
N THR A 99 5.23 -7.92 -5.78
CA THR A 99 4.87 -7.11 -4.61
C THR A 99 4.15 -5.84 -5.06
N SER A 100 4.63 -5.16 -6.10
CA SER A 100 3.94 -3.98 -6.66
C SER A 100 2.51 -4.30 -7.11
N LEU A 101 2.32 -5.43 -7.81
CA LEU A 101 0.99 -5.88 -8.22
C LEU A 101 0.07 -6.13 -7.01
N LEU A 102 0.60 -6.71 -5.93
CA LEU A 102 -0.16 -6.92 -4.70
C LEU A 102 -0.59 -5.58 -4.07
N HIS A 103 0.32 -4.64 -3.87
CA HIS A 103 -0.04 -3.36 -3.25
C HIS A 103 -1.04 -2.58 -4.10
N ILE A 104 -0.91 -2.65 -5.42
CA ILE A 104 -1.86 -2.01 -6.34
C ILE A 104 -3.22 -2.69 -6.21
N LEU A 105 -3.26 -4.02 -6.22
CA LEU A 105 -4.51 -4.78 -6.07
C LEU A 105 -5.22 -4.43 -4.76
N THR A 106 -4.50 -4.50 -3.63
CA THR A 106 -5.05 -4.20 -2.30
C THR A 106 -5.51 -2.74 -2.17
N ALA A 107 -4.76 -1.78 -2.72
CA ALA A 107 -5.19 -0.38 -2.80
C ALA A 107 -6.50 -0.21 -3.58
N LEU A 108 -6.62 -0.89 -4.72
CA LEU A 108 -7.81 -0.84 -5.57
C LEU A 108 -9.00 -1.56 -4.94
N ILE A 109 -8.77 -2.67 -4.24
CA ILE A 109 -9.79 -3.35 -3.42
C ILE A 109 -10.37 -2.38 -2.39
N ILE A 110 -9.53 -1.59 -1.71
CA ILE A 110 -9.99 -0.57 -0.75
C ILE A 110 -10.71 0.58 -1.46
N LEU A 111 -10.13 1.12 -2.54
CA LEU A 111 -10.63 2.33 -3.20
C LEU A 111 -11.96 2.12 -3.92
N LEU A 112 -12.05 1.13 -4.82
CA LEU A 112 -13.14 1.05 -5.81
C LEU A 112 -14.53 0.88 -5.15
N PRO A 113 -14.73 -0.01 -4.16
CA PRO A 113 -15.99 -0.08 -3.44
C PRO A 113 -16.29 1.20 -2.65
N SER A 114 -15.25 1.81 -2.07
CA SER A 114 -15.37 3.04 -1.27
C SER A 114 -15.80 4.26 -2.09
N GLN A 115 -15.46 4.30 -3.39
CA GLN A 115 -15.95 5.32 -4.33
C GLN A 115 -17.44 5.19 -4.65
N LYS A 116 -18.02 3.98 -4.49
CA LYS A 116 -19.44 3.71 -4.72
C LYS A 116 -20.25 3.91 -3.46
N ASN A 117 -19.73 3.47 -2.32
CA ASN A 117 -20.40 3.56 -1.03
C ASN A 117 -19.36 3.56 0.10
N SER A 118 -19.33 4.62 0.91
CA SER A 118 -18.37 4.75 2.02
C SER A 118 -18.51 3.66 3.09
N ARG A 119 -19.68 3.02 3.20
CA ARG A 119 -19.89 1.87 4.09
C ARG A 119 -19.07 0.65 3.68
N LEU A 120 -18.65 0.57 2.41
CA LEU A 120 -17.84 -0.53 1.89
C LEU A 120 -16.35 -0.38 2.22
N PHE A 121 -15.93 0.73 2.82
CA PHE A 121 -14.53 0.98 3.16
C PHE A 121 -13.96 -0.07 4.14
N PHE A 122 -14.65 -0.29 5.26
CA PHE A 122 -14.22 -1.28 6.25
C PHE A 122 -14.19 -2.72 5.74
N PRO A 123 -15.24 -3.27 5.10
CA PRO A 123 -15.15 -4.62 4.55
C PRO A 123 -14.10 -4.74 3.44
N ALA A 124 -13.86 -3.69 2.66
CA ALA A 124 -12.80 -3.69 1.67
C ALA A 124 -11.39 -3.78 2.28
N ILE A 125 -11.14 -3.15 3.43
CA ILE A 125 -9.88 -3.32 4.18
C ILE A 125 -9.69 -4.79 4.59
N LEU A 126 -10.73 -5.44 5.13
CA LEU A 126 -10.65 -6.85 5.54
C LEU A 126 -10.34 -7.76 4.34
N ILE A 127 -10.95 -7.48 3.19
CA ILE A 127 -10.65 -8.21 1.95
C ILE A 127 -9.21 -7.96 1.51
N ALA A 128 -8.73 -6.71 1.54
CA ALA A 128 -7.35 -6.39 1.20
C ALA A 128 -6.34 -7.10 2.11
N MET A 129 -6.61 -7.16 3.42
CA MET A 129 -5.80 -7.92 4.39
C MET A 129 -5.77 -9.41 4.08
N LEU A 130 -6.91 -10.00 3.68
CA LEU A 130 -6.96 -11.40 3.27
C LEU A 130 -6.11 -11.65 2.02
N PHE A 131 -6.21 -10.80 1.00
CA PHE A 131 -5.40 -10.92 -0.21
C PHE A 131 -3.90 -10.77 0.07
N HIS A 132 -3.53 -9.83 0.93
CA HIS A 132 -2.14 -9.67 1.36
C HIS A 132 -1.65 -10.89 2.15
N PHE A 133 -2.43 -11.37 3.12
CA PHE A 133 -2.12 -12.59 3.86
C PHE A 133 -1.88 -13.79 2.94
N LEU A 134 -2.79 -14.01 1.98
CA LEU A 134 -2.70 -15.11 1.02
C LEU A 134 -1.45 -14.97 0.15
N TYR A 135 -1.11 -13.77 -0.28
CA TYR A 135 0.11 -13.51 -1.03
C TYR A 135 1.36 -13.86 -0.21
N ASN A 136 1.44 -13.41 1.05
CA ASN A 136 2.58 -13.68 1.91
C ASN A 136 2.78 -15.18 2.14
N HIS A 137 1.68 -15.95 2.20
CA HIS A 137 1.73 -17.40 2.35
C HIS A 137 2.01 -18.16 1.04
N ALA A 138 1.54 -17.65 -0.10
CA ALA A 138 1.57 -18.39 -1.36
C ALA A 138 2.74 -18.05 -2.28
N ILE A 139 3.36 -16.88 -2.11
CA ILE A 139 4.38 -16.37 -3.03
C ILE A 139 5.70 -16.12 -2.29
N LEU A 140 5.64 -15.46 -1.13
CA LEU A 140 6.82 -15.11 -0.33
C LEU A 140 7.48 -16.33 0.33
N SER A 141 6.80 -17.48 0.39
CA SER A 141 7.43 -18.75 0.80
C SER A 141 8.28 -19.39 -0.30
N PHE A 142 8.21 -18.89 -1.53
CA PHE A 142 8.87 -19.46 -2.72
C PHE A 142 9.89 -18.50 -3.37
N LEU A 143 9.97 -17.26 -2.87
CA LEU A 143 10.91 -16.22 -3.28
C LEU A 143 11.81 -15.89 -2.10
#